data_AF-A0A972G773-F1
#
_entry.id   AF-A0A972G773-F1
#
_cell.length_a   1.000
_cell.length_b   1.000
_cell.length_c   1.000
_cell.angle_alpha   90.00
_cell.angle_beta   90.00
_cell.angle_gamma   90.00
#
_symmetry.space_group_name_H-M   'P 1'
#
loop_
_entity.id
_entity.type
_entity.pdbx_description
1 polymer ?
#
loop_
_entity_poly.entity_id
_entity_poly.type
_entity_poly.pdbx_seq_one_letter_code
_entity_poly.pdbx_strand_id
1 'polypeptide(L)'
;MSETGYIYRIPETNGWNLTQLINKTVGQPGWTFGGAILWDFEPVMKSANLRPIKQIGQTYIDISGDFGHAFSQHAEVRWKRRGKEGYDVLVLSEQTQDETLQRVFSKETEETRKHRQLGESWKVQTNDELKIMQTGPNSRRLRYKTYHAPNGAVQFVRYTEVNS
;
A
#
# COMPACT_ATOMS: atom_id res chain seq x y z
N MET A 1 -0.88 -6.32 22.24
CA MET A 1 -1.11 -7.74 21.89
C MET A 1 -0.54 -7.96 20.49
N SER A 2 0.04 -9.13 20.21
CA SER A 2 0.51 -9.47 18.86
C SER A 2 -0.62 -10.06 18.04
N GLU A 3 -0.87 -9.51 16.85
CA GLU A 3 -1.86 -9.99 15.89
C GLU A 3 -1.19 -10.80 14.77
N THR A 4 -1.96 -11.60 14.03
CA THR A 4 -1.46 -12.29 12.83
C THR A 4 -1.49 -11.34 11.63
N GLY A 5 -0.38 -11.25 10.91
CA GLY A 5 -0.28 -10.49 9.68
C GLY A 5 -0.34 -11.38 8.44
N TYR A 6 -0.94 -10.86 7.37
CA TYR A 6 -0.93 -11.46 6.06
C TYR A 6 -0.26 -10.50 5.07
N ILE A 7 0.69 -11.01 4.30
CA ILE A 7 1.39 -10.25 3.27
C ILE A 7 1.19 -10.95 1.94
N TYR A 8 0.69 -10.24 0.94
CA TYR A 8 0.50 -10.77 -0.41
C TYR A 8 1.34 -9.97 -1.39
N ARG A 9 2.02 -10.64 -2.31
CA ARG A 9 2.67 -9.98 -3.45
C ARG A 9 1.96 -10.34 -4.73
N ILE A 10 1.64 -9.34 -5.54
CA ILE A 10 1.15 -9.46 -6.91
C ILE A 10 2.26 -8.92 -7.83
N PRO A 11 3.14 -9.77 -8.38
CA PRO A 11 4.33 -9.34 -9.10
C PRO A 11 4.06 -8.49 -10.35
N GLU A 12 2.86 -8.62 -10.91
CA GLU A 12 2.44 -7.93 -12.11
C GLU A 12 0.93 -7.73 -12.12
N THR A 13 0.50 -6.50 -12.35
CA THR A 13 -0.89 -6.13 -12.54
C THR A 13 -0.98 -4.84 -13.36
N ASN A 14 -2.13 -4.57 -13.98
CA ASN A 14 -2.38 -3.31 -14.68
C ASN A 14 -3.02 -2.26 -13.75
N GLY A 15 -3.08 -1.00 -14.23
CA GLY A 15 -3.64 0.11 -13.44
C GLY A 15 -5.12 -0.03 -13.09
N TRP A 16 -5.92 -0.72 -13.91
CA TRP A 16 -7.33 -0.97 -13.62
C TRP A 16 -7.49 -1.94 -12.45
N ASN A 17 -6.81 -3.07 -12.49
CA ASN A 17 -6.78 -4.07 -11.42
C ASN A 17 -6.22 -3.48 -10.11
N LEU A 18 -5.16 -2.67 -10.18
CA LEU A 18 -4.60 -1.99 -9.01
C LEU A 18 -5.64 -1.07 -8.35
N THR A 19 -6.35 -0.25 -9.13
CA THR A 19 -7.40 0.63 -8.62
C THR A 19 -8.53 -0.18 -7.96
N GLN A 20 -8.96 -1.28 -8.60
CA GLN A 20 -9.98 -2.17 -8.02
C GLN A 20 -9.51 -2.82 -6.71
N LEU A 21 -8.24 -3.25 -6.66
CA LEU A 21 -7.64 -3.82 -5.46
C LEU A 21 -7.61 -2.81 -4.32
N ILE A 22 -7.14 -1.58 -4.56
CA ILE A 22 -7.13 -0.52 -3.54
C ILE A 22 -8.55 -0.25 -3.03
N ASN A 23 -9.53 -0.13 -3.93
CA ASN A 23 -10.91 0.13 -3.54
C ASN A 23 -11.51 -0.98 -2.66
N LYS A 24 -11.20 -2.25 -2.94
CA LYS A 24 -11.74 -3.39 -2.17
C LYS A 24 -10.98 -3.68 -0.88
N THR A 25 -9.67 -3.44 -0.86
CA THR A 25 -8.80 -3.78 0.28
C THR A 25 -8.63 -2.62 1.25
N VAL A 26 -8.44 -1.40 0.75
CA VAL A 26 -8.25 -0.20 1.59
C VAL A 26 -9.59 0.46 1.88
N GLY A 27 -10.42 0.63 0.86
CA GLY A 27 -11.76 1.19 0.96
C GLY A 27 -11.81 2.63 1.49
N GLN A 28 -12.97 3.01 2.02
CA GLN A 28 -13.20 4.31 2.65
C GLN A 28 -13.63 4.15 4.13
N PRO A 29 -13.16 5.05 5.03
CA PRO A 29 -12.15 6.09 4.80
C PRO A 29 -10.74 5.48 4.63
N GLY A 30 -10.00 5.97 3.64
CA GLY A 30 -8.63 5.56 3.37
C GLY A 30 -7.77 6.73 2.93
N TRP A 31 -6.45 6.54 2.88
CA TRP A 31 -5.47 7.56 2.55
C TRP A 31 -4.51 7.03 1.49
N THR A 32 -3.96 7.94 0.68
CA THR A 32 -3.00 7.60 -0.38
C THR A 32 -1.89 8.63 -0.45
N PHE A 33 -0.68 8.18 -0.75
CA PHE A 33 0.44 9.02 -1.18
C PHE A 33 1.30 8.24 -2.17
N GLY A 34 2.12 8.95 -2.93
CA GLY A 34 3.01 8.31 -3.90
C GLY A 34 4.06 9.28 -4.38
N GLY A 35 4.85 8.84 -5.36
CA GLY A 35 5.93 9.65 -5.89
C GLY A 35 6.57 9.06 -7.12
N ALA A 36 7.55 9.79 -7.65
CA ALA A 36 8.45 9.33 -8.68
C ALA A 36 9.80 8.94 -8.04
N ILE A 37 10.37 7.80 -8.45
CA ILE A 37 11.67 7.27 -7.97
C ILE A 37 12.80 7.99 -8.69
N LEU A 38 12.61 8.23 -9.99
CA LEU A 38 13.53 9.08 -10.73
C LEU A 38 13.26 10.51 -10.32
N TRP A 39 14.33 11.26 -10.14
CA TRP A 39 14.33 12.72 -10.14
C TRP A 39 13.72 13.15 -11.47
N ASP A 40 12.39 13.17 -11.56
CA ASP A 40 11.67 13.60 -12.74
C ASP A 40 11.91 15.11 -12.82
N PHE A 41 13.08 15.46 -13.37
CA PHE A 41 13.49 16.79 -13.74
C PHE A 41 12.65 17.18 -14.96
N GLU A 42 11.36 17.35 -14.75
CA GLU A 42 10.65 18.45 -15.37
C GLU A 42 10.68 19.62 -14.39
N PRO A 43 11.82 20.36 -14.26
CA PRO A 43 11.89 21.57 -13.43
C PRO A 43 10.84 22.61 -13.87
N VAL A 44 10.29 22.45 -15.07
CA VAL A 44 9.21 23.26 -15.63
C VAL A 44 7.88 23.07 -14.89
N MET A 45 7.62 21.88 -14.32
CA MET A 45 6.33 21.54 -13.71
C MET A 45 6.27 21.72 -12.19
N LYS A 46 7.42 21.96 -11.51
CA LYS A 46 7.51 22.17 -10.04
C LYS A 46 6.75 21.14 -9.19
N SER A 47 6.48 19.94 -9.70
CA SER A 47 5.75 18.93 -8.95
C SER A 47 6.68 18.29 -7.92
N ALA A 48 6.29 18.30 -6.65
CA ALA A 48 7.04 17.61 -5.60
C ALA A 48 7.21 16.12 -5.93
N ASN A 49 8.45 15.61 -5.88
CA ASN A 49 8.77 14.20 -6.13
C ASN A 49 7.97 13.24 -5.24
N LEU A 50 7.70 13.68 -4.01
CA LEU A 50 6.76 13.05 -3.09
C LEU A 50 5.46 13.84 -3.08
N ARG A 51 4.37 13.16 -3.39
CA ARG A 51 3.02 13.75 -3.38
C ARG A 51 2.47 13.78 -1.96
N PRO A 52 1.68 14.81 -1.61
CA PRO A 52 1.09 14.91 -0.28
C PRO A 52 0.13 13.75 0.00
N ILE A 53 -0.02 13.39 1.27
CA ILE A 53 -0.99 12.40 1.72
C ILE A 53 -2.40 12.97 1.50
N LYS A 54 -3.21 12.26 0.73
CA LYS A 54 -4.60 12.65 0.41
C LYS A 54 -5.56 11.59 0.93
N GLN A 55 -6.75 12.00 1.34
CA GLN A 55 -7.83 11.07 1.61
C GLN A 55 -8.30 10.48 0.27
N ILE A 56 -8.58 9.19 0.23
CA ILE A 56 -9.12 8.50 -0.95
C ILE A 56 -10.54 9.03 -1.18
N GLY A 57 -10.74 9.75 -2.29
CA GLY A 57 -12.05 10.23 -2.71
C GLY A 57 -12.91 9.10 -3.29
N GLN A 58 -14.21 9.35 -3.49
CA GLN A 58 -15.16 8.34 -4.00
C GLN A 58 -14.87 7.85 -5.42
N THR A 59 -14.14 8.63 -6.22
CA THR A 59 -14.07 8.41 -7.66
C THR A 59 -12.68 8.30 -8.25
N TYR A 60 -11.61 8.65 -7.52
CA TYR A 60 -10.26 8.65 -8.09
C TYR A 60 -9.16 8.38 -7.07
N ILE A 61 -8.32 7.38 -7.37
CA ILE A 61 -7.05 7.13 -6.71
C ILE A 61 -5.96 7.42 -7.73
N ASP A 62 -5.09 8.38 -7.41
CA ASP A 62 -3.97 8.75 -8.26
C ASP A 62 -2.85 7.71 -8.16
N ILE A 63 -2.83 6.74 -9.08
CA ILE A 63 -1.77 5.72 -9.20
C ILE A 63 -0.68 6.12 -10.21
N SER A 64 -0.70 7.38 -10.69
CA SER A 64 0.37 7.90 -11.53
C SER A 64 1.66 8.07 -10.70
N GLY A 65 2.82 7.96 -11.31
CA GLY A 65 4.11 7.90 -10.61
C GLY A 65 4.73 6.50 -10.59
N ASP A 66 5.91 6.41 -9.99
CA ASP A 66 6.74 5.20 -9.96
C ASP A 66 6.42 4.32 -8.75
N PHE A 67 5.91 4.90 -7.68
CA PHE A 67 5.50 4.17 -6.49
C PHE A 67 4.35 4.86 -5.76
N GLY A 68 3.67 4.10 -4.92
CA GLY A 68 2.73 4.68 -3.98
C GLY A 68 2.18 3.69 -2.97
N HIS A 69 1.40 4.25 -2.08
CA HIS A 69 0.82 3.61 -0.91
C HIS A 69 -0.62 4.06 -0.80
N ALA A 70 -1.53 3.12 -0.57
CA ALA A 70 -2.89 3.38 -0.15
C ALA A 70 -3.14 2.59 1.13
N PHE A 71 -3.67 3.21 2.17
CA PHE A 71 -3.79 2.58 3.49
C PHE A 71 -5.02 3.04 4.27
N SER A 72 -5.47 2.17 5.15
CA SER A 72 -6.55 2.41 6.11
C SER A 72 -6.23 1.68 7.41
N GLN A 73 -7.15 1.70 8.36
CA GLN A 73 -6.97 0.96 9.61
C GLN A 73 -6.81 -0.54 9.39
N HIS A 74 -7.34 -1.11 8.31
CA HIS A 74 -7.42 -2.56 8.09
C HIS A 74 -6.38 -3.14 7.14
N ALA A 75 -5.84 -2.33 6.22
CA ALA A 75 -4.89 -2.79 5.23
C ALA A 75 -4.04 -1.66 4.65
N GLU A 76 -2.97 -2.04 3.97
CA GLU A 76 -2.17 -1.18 3.11
C GLU A 76 -1.86 -1.90 1.80
N VAL A 77 -2.01 -1.19 0.68
CA VAL A 77 -1.58 -1.59 -0.66
C VAL A 77 -0.42 -0.68 -1.07
N ARG A 78 0.71 -1.27 -1.43
CA ARG A 78 1.88 -0.59 -1.99
C ARG A 78 2.06 -1.01 -3.42
N TRP A 79 2.46 -0.10 -4.28
CA TRP A 79 2.79 -0.43 -5.65
C TRP A 79 4.11 0.21 -6.08
N LYS A 80 4.77 -0.46 -7.02
CA LYS A 80 5.89 0.05 -7.80
C LYS A 80 5.60 -0.16 -9.29
N ARG A 81 5.72 0.88 -10.09
CA ARG A 81 5.61 0.83 -11.55
C ARG A 81 6.75 -0.02 -12.13
N ARG A 82 6.42 -0.93 -13.03
CA ARG A 82 7.39 -1.79 -13.77
C ARG A 82 7.59 -1.36 -15.23
N GLY A 83 6.72 -0.49 -15.75
CA GLY A 83 6.76 0.00 -17.13
C GLY A 83 5.61 0.94 -17.43
N LYS A 84 5.16 0.99 -18.69
CA LYS A 84 4.08 1.90 -19.11
C LYS A 84 2.74 1.58 -18.44
N GLU A 85 2.42 0.29 -18.29
CA GLU A 85 1.09 -0.16 -17.87
C GLU A 85 1.11 -1.16 -16.70
N GLY A 86 2.29 -1.64 -16.29
CA GLY A 86 2.45 -2.69 -15.29
C GLY A 86 2.93 -2.20 -13.93
N TYR A 87 2.49 -2.87 -12.88
CA TYR A 87 2.81 -2.60 -11.47
C TYR A 87 3.16 -3.90 -10.71
N ASP A 88 4.14 -3.83 -9.81
CA ASP A 88 4.38 -4.81 -8.75
C ASP A 88 3.69 -4.31 -7.48
N VAL A 89 2.93 -5.16 -6.81
CA VAL A 89 2.07 -4.75 -5.69
C VAL A 89 2.32 -5.61 -4.47
N LEU A 90 2.35 -4.97 -3.31
CA LEU A 90 2.41 -5.62 -2.01
C LEU A 90 1.17 -5.21 -1.20
N VAL A 91 0.47 -6.17 -0.62
CA VAL A 91 -0.67 -5.96 0.26
C VAL A 91 -0.29 -6.42 1.66
N LEU A 92 -0.46 -5.57 2.65
CA LEU A 92 -0.30 -5.88 4.07
C LEU A 92 -1.66 -5.74 4.75
N SER A 93 -2.13 -6.79 5.42
CA SER A 93 -3.39 -6.77 6.17
C SER A 93 -3.28 -7.62 7.44
N GLU A 94 -4.19 -7.41 8.38
CA GLU A 94 -4.41 -8.32 9.52
C GLU A 94 -5.58 -9.28 9.26
N GLN A 95 -6.12 -9.30 8.04
CA GLN A 95 -7.15 -10.22 7.58
C GLN A 95 -6.71 -10.90 6.27
N THR A 96 -7.19 -12.12 6.04
CA THR A 96 -6.98 -12.79 4.73
C THR A 96 -7.58 -11.94 3.61
N GLN A 97 -6.89 -11.92 2.46
CA GLN A 97 -7.32 -11.21 1.26
C GLN A 97 -7.64 -12.17 0.11
N ASP A 98 -7.68 -13.49 0.35
CA ASP A 98 -7.79 -14.50 -0.71
C ASP A 98 -9.02 -14.29 -1.58
N GLU A 99 -10.20 -14.08 -0.97
CA GLU A 99 -11.43 -13.81 -1.72
C GLU A 99 -11.36 -12.49 -2.51
N THR A 100 -10.77 -11.45 -1.92
CA THR A 100 -10.64 -10.14 -2.56
C THR A 100 -9.73 -10.24 -3.78
N LEU A 101 -8.57 -10.89 -3.62
CA LEU A 101 -7.62 -11.12 -4.70
C LEU A 101 -8.25 -12.00 -5.79
N GLN A 102 -8.91 -13.09 -5.42
CA GLN A 102 -9.63 -13.94 -6.38
C GLN A 102 -10.68 -13.15 -7.16
N ARG A 103 -11.45 -12.26 -6.53
CA ARG A 103 -12.45 -11.44 -7.24
C ARG A 103 -11.81 -10.46 -8.21
N VAL A 104 -10.76 -9.74 -7.78
CA VAL A 104 -10.05 -8.75 -8.62
C VAL A 104 -9.35 -9.42 -9.80
N PHE A 105 -8.73 -10.58 -9.57
CA PHE A 105 -7.91 -11.29 -10.56
C PHE A 105 -8.61 -12.53 -11.14
N SER A 106 -9.94 -12.62 -11.02
CA SER A 106 -10.74 -13.82 -11.37
C SER A 106 -10.61 -14.28 -12.83
N LYS A 107 -10.27 -13.37 -13.74
CA LYS A 107 -10.13 -13.64 -15.19
C LYS A 107 -8.70 -13.99 -15.62
N GLU A 108 -7.76 -13.99 -14.69
CA GLU A 108 -6.37 -14.35 -14.96
C GLU A 108 -6.21 -15.89 -14.90
N THR A 109 -5.63 -16.47 -15.95
CA THR A 109 -5.21 -17.88 -16.03
C THR A 109 -4.35 -18.30 -14.83
N GLU A 110 -4.23 -19.61 -14.58
CA GLU A 110 -3.41 -20.16 -13.49
C GLU A 110 -1.94 -19.71 -13.54
N GLU A 111 -1.41 -19.42 -14.74
CA GLU A 111 -0.07 -18.82 -14.95
C GLU A 111 0.04 -17.34 -14.56
N THR A 112 -1.09 -16.62 -14.55
CA THR A 112 -1.21 -15.22 -14.12
C THR A 112 -1.66 -15.06 -12.66
N ARG A 113 -2.11 -16.14 -11.98
CA ARG A 113 -2.33 -16.22 -10.51
C ARG A 113 -1.02 -16.17 -9.72
N LYS A 114 -0.11 -15.24 -10.04
CA LYS A 114 1.15 -15.03 -9.33
C LYS A 114 0.98 -14.24 -8.04
N HIS A 115 -0.26 -13.91 -7.64
CA HIS A 115 -0.49 -13.38 -6.30
C HIS A 115 -0.22 -14.49 -5.30
N ARG A 116 0.74 -14.27 -4.41
CA ARG A 116 1.12 -15.26 -3.40
C ARG A 116 1.17 -14.62 -2.04
N GLN A 117 0.70 -15.34 -1.04
CA GLN A 117 1.01 -15.01 0.34
C GLN A 117 2.52 -15.21 0.55
N LEU A 118 3.19 -14.20 1.09
CA LEU A 118 4.60 -14.25 1.40
C LEU A 118 4.78 -14.89 2.76
N GLY A 119 4.95 -16.21 2.81
CA GLY A 119 5.19 -16.94 4.05
C GLY A 119 4.00 -16.97 5.00
N GLU A 120 4.21 -17.58 6.17
CA GLU A 120 3.21 -17.78 7.20
C GLU A 120 3.68 -17.19 8.52
N SER A 121 2.76 -17.03 9.48
CA SER A 121 3.08 -16.68 10.87
C SER A 121 3.76 -15.32 11.08
N TRP A 122 3.45 -14.32 10.24
CA TRP A 122 3.87 -12.94 10.51
C TRP A 122 3.20 -12.43 11.78
N LYS A 123 4.00 -11.81 12.66
CA LYS A 123 3.49 -11.16 13.86
C LYS A 123 3.38 -9.67 13.61
N VAL A 124 2.24 -9.11 13.94
CA VAL A 124 1.96 -7.68 13.84
C VAL A 124 1.96 -7.09 15.24
N GLN A 125 2.71 -6.00 15.40
CA GLN A 125 2.79 -5.25 16.65
C GLN A 125 2.30 -3.82 16.43
N THR A 126 1.38 -3.38 17.29
CA THR A 126 0.94 -2.00 17.38
C THR A 126 1.92 -1.21 18.24
N ASN A 127 2.32 -0.03 17.77
CA ASN A 127 3.21 0.87 18.51
C ASN A 127 2.42 2.12 18.91
N ASP A 128 1.90 2.14 20.14
CA ASP A 128 0.95 3.17 20.59
C ASP A 128 1.58 4.57 20.74
N GLU A 129 2.87 4.62 21.06
CA GLU A 129 3.60 5.86 21.37
C GLU A 129 4.39 6.42 20.18
N LEU A 130 4.63 5.62 19.13
CA LEU A 130 5.46 6.02 18.01
C LEU A 130 4.61 6.50 16.83
N LYS A 131 4.82 7.76 16.43
CA LYS A 131 4.19 8.36 15.25
C LYS A 131 5.27 8.85 14.29
N ILE A 132 5.09 8.58 13.00
CA ILE A 132 5.93 9.21 11.97
C ILE A 132 5.35 10.60 11.72
N MET A 133 6.17 11.63 11.91
CA MET A 133 5.77 13.01 11.66
C MET A 133 6.18 13.43 10.26
N GLN A 134 5.21 13.85 9.44
CA GLN A 134 5.51 14.57 8.21
C GLN A 134 5.80 16.04 8.54
N THR A 135 6.98 16.53 8.18
CA THR A 135 7.37 17.94 8.38
C THR A 135 6.90 18.80 7.20
N GLY A 136 6.53 20.06 7.46
CA GLY A 136 6.08 21.02 6.45
C GLY A 136 4.68 21.61 6.72
N PRO A 137 4.18 22.46 5.82
CA PRO A 137 2.81 22.99 5.90
C PRO A 137 1.80 21.84 5.87
N ASN A 138 0.90 21.78 6.85
CA ASN A 138 -0.02 20.66 7.09
C ASN A 138 0.65 19.38 7.61
N SER A 139 1.59 19.54 8.57
CA SER A 139 2.21 18.41 9.27
C SER A 139 1.16 17.41 9.76
N ARG A 140 1.37 16.14 9.44
CA ARG A 140 0.47 15.04 9.82
C ARG A 140 1.24 14.01 10.62
N ARG A 141 0.55 13.38 11.56
CA ARG A 141 1.09 12.28 12.36
C ARG A 141 0.52 10.98 11.85
N LEU A 142 1.39 10.08 11.40
CA LEU A 142 1.01 8.76 10.92
C LEU A 142 1.16 7.74 12.04
N ARG A 143 0.09 6.98 12.30
CA ARG A 143 0.16 5.76 13.12
C ARG A 143 0.57 4.59 12.23
N TYR A 144 1.28 3.64 12.82
CA TYR A 144 1.74 2.47 12.10
C TYR A 144 1.79 1.21 12.97
N LYS A 145 1.78 0.06 12.30
CA LYS A 145 2.06 -1.26 12.88
C LYS A 145 3.36 -1.80 12.29
N THR A 146 4.09 -2.64 13.02
CA THR A 146 5.28 -3.34 12.52
C THR A 146 4.96 -4.79 12.22
N TYR A 147 5.43 -5.28 11.07
CA TYR A 147 5.32 -6.67 10.64
C TYR A 147 6.66 -7.34 10.84
N HIS A 148 6.65 -8.37 11.69
CA HIS A 148 7.81 -9.15 12.06
C HIS A 148 7.77 -10.50 11.35
N ALA A 149 8.87 -10.85 10.70
CA ALA A 149 9.06 -12.16 10.12
C ALA A 149 9.09 -13.25 11.22
N PRO A 150 8.99 -14.54 10.88
CA PRO A 150 9.01 -15.63 11.87
C PRO A 150 10.25 -15.64 12.79
N ASN A 151 11.38 -15.10 12.31
CA ASN A 151 12.60 -14.93 13.09
C ASN A 151 12.57 -13.71 14.06
N GLY A 152 11.46 -12.99 14.14
CA GLY A 152 11.26 -11.82 15.00
C GLY A 152 11.74 -10.49 14.42
N ALA A 153 12.43 -10.48 13.29
CA ALA A 153 12.95 -9.26 12.68
C ALA A 153 11.82 -8.41 12.08
N VAL A 154 11.81 -7.10 12.36
CA VAL A 154 10.93 -6.14 11.67
C VAL A 154 11.31 -6.11 10.19
N GLN A 155 10.36 -6.38 9.29
CA GLN A 155 10.57 -6.31 7.84
C GLN A 155 9.76 -5.18 7.21
N PHE A 156 8.56 -4.92 7.72
CA PHE A 156 7.69 -3.89 7.16
C PHE A 156 7.05 -3.03 8.25
N VAL A 157 6.79 -1.77 7.91
CA VAL A 157 6.01 -0.81 8.71
C VAL A 157 4.74 -0.50 7.95
N ARG A 158 3.56 -0.83 8.47
CA ARG A 158 2.26 -0.58 7.84
C ARG A 158 1.61 0.69 8.36
N TYR A 159 1.24 1.62 7.48
CA TYR A 159 0.50 2.82 7.90
C TYR A 159 -0.96 2.49 8.18
N THR A 160 -1.53 3.07 9.23
CA THR A 160 -2.92 2.75 9.66
C THR A 160 -3.84 3.96 9.72
N GLU A 161 -3.31 5.13 10.07
CA GLU A 161 -4.13 6.31 10.34
C GLU A 161 -3.32 7.59 10.12
N VAL A 162 -4.03 8.65 9.73
CA VAL A 162 -3.49 10.01 9.63
C VAL A 162 -4.20 10.88 10.66
N ASN A 163 -3.46 11.41 11.61
CA ASN A 163 -3.95 12.36 12.60
C ASN A 163 -3.44 13.76 12.24
N SER A 164 -4.36 14.72 12.23
CA SER A 164 -4.05 16.16 12.21
C SER A 164 -3.49 16.63 13.54
#